data_AF-A0A5C8NEV8-F1
#
_entry.id   AF-A0A5C8NEV8-F1
#
_cell.length_a   1.000
_cell.length_b   1.000
_cell.length_c   1.000
_cell.angle_alpha   90.00
_cell.angle_beta   90.00
_cell.angle_gamma   90.00
#
_symmetry.space_group_name_H-M   'P 1'
#
loop_
_entity.id
_entity.type
_entity.pdbx_description
1 polymer ?
#
loop_
_entity_poly.entity_id
_entity_poly.type
_entity_poly.pdbx_seq_one_letter_code
_entity_poly.pdbx_strand_id
1 'polypeptide(L)' 'MSDEATTPAKPVLRVVKGDLTPEELAALVAVVAARNAAAAHAASRTRKRPRSEWGHPARAHRTPLRVGPGQWRRSAWS' A
#
# COMPACT_ATOMS: atom_id res chain seq x y z
N MET A 1 7.31 -16.46 44.87
CA MET A 1 7.47 -15.62 43.68
C MET A 1 7.18 -16.47 42.46
N SER A 2 5.97 -16.38 41.90
CA SER A 2 5.62 -17.08 40.68
C SER A 2 6.18 -16.30 39.48
N ASP A 3 6.94 -16.98 38.64
CA ASP A 3 7.50 -16.45 37.39
C ASP A 3 6.34 -16.25 36.38
N GLU A 4 6.11 -15.00 35.99
CA GLU A 4 5.06 -14.64 35.04
C GLU A 4 5.57 -14.92 33.63
N ALA A 5 5.16 -16.05 33.06
CA ALA A 5 5.51 -16.45 31.70
C ALA A 5 4.94 -15.46 30.68
N THR A 6 5.71 -14.44 30.31
CA THR A 6 5.44 -13.58 29.16
C THR A 6 5.47 -14.43 27.90
N THR A 7 4.32 -14.58 27.24
CA THR A 7 4.26 -15.23 25.93
C THR A 7 5.00 -14.34 24.93
N PRO A 8 6.06 -14.81 24.27
CA PRO A 8 6.85 -13.96 23.39
C PRO A 8 6.01 -13.55 22.18
N ALA A 9 5.90 -12.23 21.96
CA ALA A 9 5.28 -11.67 20.77
C ALA A 9 6.02 -12.15 19.51
N LYS A 10 5.26 -12.40 18.43
CA LYS A 10 5.81 -12.89 17.17
C LYS A 10 6.87 -11.89 16.65
N PRO A 11 8.11 -12.33 16.37
CA PRO A 11 9.18 -11.43 15.98
C PRO A 11 8.93 -10.82 14.58
N VAL A 12 9.30 -9.55 14.42
CA VAL A 12 9.14 -8.80 13.15
C VAL A 12 10.07 -9.33 12.07
N LEU A 13 11.27 -9.81 12.45
CA LEU A 13 12.26 -10.43 11.57
C LEU A 13 12.75 -11.73 12.20
N ARG A 14 12.97 -12.76 11.38
CA ARG A 14 13.52 -14.07 11.80
C ARG A 14 14.65 -14.48 10.88
N VAL A 15 15.79 -14.81 11.45
CA VAL A 15 16.89 -15.46 10.72
C VAL A 15 16.49 -16.90 10.45
N VAL A 16 16.39 -17.28 9.18
CA VAL A 16 15.98 -18.64 8.78
C VAL A 16 17.19 -19.56 8.57
N LYS A 17 18.36 -18.99 8.28
CA LYS A 17 19.60 -19.73 7.98
C LYS A 17 20.83 -18.89 8.33
N GLY A 18 21.88 -19.55 8.81
CA GLY A 18 23.17 -18.95 9.19
C GLY A 18 23.26 -18.62 10.68
N ASP A 19 24.47 -18.63 11.21
CA ASP A 19 24.79 -18.09 12.53
C ASP A 19 25.42 -16.71 12.30
N LEU A 20 24.70 -15.66 12.68
CA LEU A 20 25.10 -14.27 12.46
C LEU A 20 25.76 -13.77 13.73
N THR A 21 26.90 -13.09 13.59
CA THR A 21 27.45 -12.37 14.74
C THR A 21 26.50 -11.23 15.15
N PRO A 22 26.53 -10.78 16.42
CA PRO A 22 25.71 -9.66 16.86
C PRO A 22 25.85 -8.40 15.98
N GLU A 23 27.07 -8.16 15.47
CA GLU A 23 27.39 -7.04 14.59
C GLU A 23 26.72 -7.18 13.22
N GLU A 24 26.73 -8.37 12.64
CA GLU A 24 26.07 -8.64 11.36
C GLU A 24 24.55 -8.54 11.47
N LEU A 25 23.98 -9.04 12.58
CA LEU A 25 22.56 -8.88 12.87
C LEU A 25 22.19 -7.39 13.00
N ALA A 26 23.00 -6.60 13.72
CA ALA A 26 22.79 -5.17 13.85
C ALA A 26 22.86 -4.44 12.49
N ALA A 27 23.82 -4.82 11.63
CA ALA A 27 23.94 -4.27 10.29
C ALA A 27 22.69 -4.57 9.44
N LEU A 28 22.17 -5.80 9.48
CA LEU A 28 20.95 -6.17 8.76
C LEU A 28 19.73 -5.36 9.25
N VAL A 29 19.57 -5.22 10.57
CA VAL A 29 18.49 -4.41 11.16
C VAL A 29 18.60 -2.97 10.71
N ALA A 30 19.81 -2.38 10.72
CA ALA A 30 20.05 -1.02 10.29
C ALA A 30 19.67 -0.81 8.81
N VAL A 31 20.03 -1.72 7.92
CA VAL A 31 19.68 -1.64 6.48
C VAL A 31 18.16 -1.73 6.28
N VAL A 32 17.49 -2.68 6.95
CA VAL A 32 16.03 -2.83 6.83
C VAL A 32 15.31 -1.58 7.35
N ALA A 33 15.74 -1.05 8.50
CA ALA A 33 15.20 0.18 9.08
C ALA A 33 15.40 1.37 8.13
N ALA A 34 16.60 1.53 7.57
CA ALA A 34 16.92 2.60 6.62
C ALA A 34 16.07 2.52 5.34
N ARG A 35 15.87 1.32 4.77
CA ARG A 35 15.00 1.13 3.61
C ARG A 35 13.54 1.49 3.93
N ASN A 36 13.04 1.07 5.09
CA ASN A 36 11.67 1.38 5.51
C ASN A 36 11.49 2.90 5.73
N ALA A 37 12.45 3.57 6.36
CA ALA A 37 12.44 5.03 6.53
C ALA A 37 12.47 5.75 5.18
N ALA A 38 13.30 5.31 4.23
CA ALA A 38 13.34 5.86 2.88
C ALA A 38 12.02 5.68 2.13
N ALA A 39 11.39 4.51 2.25
CA ALA A 39 10.07 4.24 1.66
C ALA A 39 8.98 5.13 2.27
N ALA A 40 8.95 5.28 3.60
CA ALA A 40 8.03 6.18 4.29
C ALA A 40 8.23 7.65 3.86
N HIS A 41 9.49 8.09 3.73
CA HIS A 41 9.82 9.43 3.27
C HIS A 41 9.50 9.66 1.78
N ALA A 42 9.57 8.62 0.95
CA ALA A 42 9.10 8.70 -0.44
C ALA A 42 7.57 8.78 -0.50
N ALA A 43 6.87 8.00 0.33
CA ALA A 43 5.41 8.02 0.41
C ALA A 43 4.88 9.37 0.89
N SER A 44 5.51 10.00 1.89
CA SER A 44 5.09 11.31 2.41
C SER A 44 5.22 12.44 1.39
N ARG A 45 6.19 12.33 0.46
CA ARG A 45 6.42 13.33 -0.61
C ARG A 45 5.62 13.06 -1.87
N THR A 46 5.01 11.88 -1.99
CA THR A 46 4.25 11.51 -3.19
C THR A 46 2.79 11.90 -3.00
N ARG A 47 2.33 12.95 -3.71
CA ARG A 47 0.88 13.18 -3.85
C ARG A 47 0.27 11.97 -4.57
N LYS A 48 -0.91 11.51 -4.14
CA LYS A 48 -1.68 10.49 -4.89
C LYS A 48 -1.83 10.99 -6.33
N ARG A 49 -1.09 10.39 -7.27
CA ARG A 49 -1.27 10.69 -8.68
C ARG A 49 -2.65 10.17 -9.06
N PRO A 50 -3.49 10.96 -9.73
CA PRO A 50 -4.73 10.41 -10.28
C PRO A 50 -4.38 9.20 -11.13
N ARG A 51 -5.18 8.14 -11.01
CA ARG A 51 -5.00 6.95 -11.84
C ARG A 51 -5.14 7.37 -13.29
N SER A 52 -4.41 6.72 -14.18
CA SER A 52 -4.60 6.94 -15.61
C SER A 52 -6.02 6.52 -15.98
N GLU A 53 -6.77 7.43 -16.60
CA GLU A 53 -8.07 7.14 -17.21
C GLU A 53 -7.94 6.37 -18.54
N TRP A 54 -6.71 6.28 -19.07
CA TRP A 54 -6.42 5.49 -20.25
C TRP A 54 -6.45 4.00 -19.90
N GLY A 55 -7.30 3.24 -20.61
CA GLY A 55 -7.52 1.82 -20.33
C GLY A 55 -8.41 1.52 -19.13
N HIS A 56 -9.10 2.52 -18.55
CA HIS A 56 -10.01 2.28 -17.43
C HIS A 56 -11.14 1.31 -17.86
N PRO A 57 -11.38 0.17 -17.16
CA PRO A 57 -12.34 -0.85 -17.60
C PRO A 57 -13.76 -0.32 -17.83
N ALA A 58 -14.18 0.71 -17.08
CA ALA A 58 -15.48 1.36 -17.30
C ALA A 58 -15.64 1.96 -18.71
N ARG A 59 -14.54 2.30 -19.40
CA ARG A 59 -14.54 2.76 -20.80
C ARG A 59 -14.68 1.62 -21.81
N ALA A 60 -14.43 0.38 -21.41
CA ALA A 60 -14.61 -0.80 -22.26
C ALA A 60 -16.08 -1.24 -22.36
N HIS A 61 -16.95 -0.68 -21.50
CA HIS A 61 -18.38 -0.97 -21.48
C HIS A 61 -19.18 0.28 -21.80
N ARG A 62 -20.30 0.12 -22.52
CA ARG A 62 -21.22 1.23 -22.80
C ARG A 62 -21.99 1.60 -21.54
N THR A 63 -22.04 2.88 -21.21
CA THR A 63 -22.90 3.39 -20.14
C THR A 63 -24.38 3.26 -20.53
N PRO A 64 -25.26 2.79 -19.63
CA PRO A 64 -26.69 2.70 -19.91
C PRO A 64 -27.32 4.09 -20.09
N LEU A 65 -28.24 4.19 -21.05
CA LEU A 65 -29.01 5.41 -21.29
C LEU A 65 -29.93 5.70 -20.08
N ARG A 66 -30.01 6.97 -19.68
CA ARG A 66 -30.93 7.43 -18.65
C ARG A 66 -32.29 7.74 -19.29
N VAL A 67 -33.31 6.96 -18.95
CA VAL A 67 -34.69 7.19 -19.41
C VAL A 67 -35.46 8.04 -18.39
N GLY A 68 -36.31 8.96 -18.86
CA GLY A 68 -37.16 9.78 -17.99
C GLY A 68 -37.68 11.04 -18.68
N PRO A 69 -38.75 11.67 -18.16
CA PRO A 69 -39.29 12.91 -18.72
C PRO A 69 -38.22 13.98 -18.86
N GLY A 70 -38.08 14.56 -20.06
CA GLY A 70 -37.13 15.64 -20.36
C GLY A 70 -35.66 15.23 -20.53
N GLN A 71 -35.27 13.97 -20.26
CA GLN A 71 -33.85 13.55 -20.31
C GLN A 71 -33.26 13.57 -21.72
N TRP A 72 -34.05 13.24 -22.75
CA TRP A 72 -33.65 13.35 -24.16
C TRP A 72 -33.35 14.79 -24.60
N ARG A 73 -34.05 15.78 -24.04
CA ARG A 73 -33.80 17.19 -24.37
C ARG A 73 -32.52 17.70 -23.72
N ARG A 74 -32.13 17.13 -22.57
CA ARG A 74 -30.93 17.49 -21.80
C ARG A 74 -29.66 16.77 -22.24
N SER A 75 -29.75 15.83 -23.19
CA SER A 75 -28.59 15.11 -23.73
C SER A 75 -27.89 15.84 -24.88
N ALA A 76 -28.50 16.91 -25.41
CA ALA A 76 -27.84 17.80 -26.35
C ALA A 76 -26.90 18.76 -25.61
N TRP A 77 -25.91 19.31 -26.31
CA TRP A 77 -24.96 20.26 -25.74
C TRP A 77 -25.69 21.56 -25.39
N SER A 78 -25.64 21.94 -24.11
CA SER A 78 -25.88 23.31 -23.63
C SER A 78 -24.55 24.02 -23.43
#